data_AF-A0AAX2SBI0-F1
#
_entry.id   AF-A0AAX2SBI0-F1
#
_cell.length_a   1.000
_cell.length_b   1.000
_cell.length_c   1.000
_cell.angle_alpha   90.00
_cell.angle_beta   90.00
_cell.angle_gamma   90.00
#
_symmetry.space_group_name_H-M   'P 1'
#
loop_
_entity.id
_entity.type
_entity.pdbx_description
1 polymer ?
#
loop_
_entity_poly.entity_id
_entity_poly.type
_entity_poly.pdbx_seq_one_letter_code
_entity_poly.pdbx_strand_id
1 'polypeptide(L)'
;MRELKTVLKDLASQQQVIATTHSQTLVNRDILGQNVVVGNRTAKPATSLSDLRQALGVQLSDALVAAEVTVIVEGFLDARVLPKLLAQLDQRVSTWHRDGKISFESAGSGNKVGARVLAARSIMTEPIIILDSDDAGMRDLQKLRDDNVLEVNDIVQIKRPGCAHSELEDVFRGEVYLADVEKAIGFSLNSRQKGLLEHGRDAAWSERLQRILEEAGHPEPSKTVRQAKYYLAEAVVAAIGHDKDVLKEALAPLFGRLIGILDQKLAH
;
A
#
# COMPACT_ATOMS: atom_id res chain seq x y z
N MET A 1 27.70 3.73 4.76
CA MET A 1 26.82 4.92 4.88
C MET A 1 25.61 4.67 5.78
N ARG A 2 24.90 3.54 5.69
CA ARG A 2 23.74 3.26 6.57
C ARG A 2 24.12 2.79 7.98
N GLU A 3 25.19 1.99 8.13
CA GLU A 3 25.82 1.72 9.44
C GLU A 3 26.22 3.00 10.17
N LEU A 4 26.75 3.99 9.43
CA LEU A 4 27.07 5.30 9.98
C LEU A 4 25.81 5.98 10.55
N LYS A 5 24.66 5.91 9.87
CA LYS A 5 23.41 6.47 10.40
C LYS A 5 23.01 5.80 11.71
N THR A 6 23.07 4.47 11.78
CA THR A 6 22.72 3.72 12.99
C THR A 6 23.66 4.09 14.15
N VAL A 7 24.97 4.07 13.90
CA VAL A 7 25.98 4.47 14.89
C VAL A 7 25.77 5.92 15.35
N LEU A 8 25.47 6.83 14.43
CA LEU A 8 25.18 8.23 14.78
C LEU A 8 23.89 8.36 15.61
N LYS A 9 22.84 7.58 15.32
CA LYS A 9 21.61 7.55 16.11
C LYS A 9 21.86 7.00 17.53
N ASP A 10 22.65 5.93 17.65
CA ASP A 10 23.00 5.35 18.94
C ASP A 10 23.82 6.33 19.79
N LEU A 11 24.80 7.00 19.19
CA LEU A 11 25.56 8.07 19.85
C LEU A 11 24.66 9.25 20.24
N ALA A 12 23.72 9.63 19.38
CA ALA A 12 22.77 10.71 19.63
C ALA A 12 21.83 10.44 20.83
N SER A 13 21.67 9.17 21.23
CA SER A 13 20.87 8.83 22.42
C SER A 13 21.53 9.26 23.74
N GLN A 14 22.86 9.44 23.75
CA GLN A 14 23.64 9.79 24.93
C GLN A 14 24.38 11.12 24.80
N GLN A 15 24.63 11.59 23.59
CA GLN A 15 25.48 12.74 23.30
C GLN A 15 24.84 13.64 22.24
N GLN A 16 25.22 14.92 22.23
CA GLN A 16 24.82 15.79 21.12
C GLN A 16 25.67 15.48 19.88
N VAL A 17 25.00 15.08 18.80
CA VAL A 17 25.63 14.82 17.50
C VAL A 17 25.23 15.90 16.51
N ILE A 18 26.22 16.60 15.96
CA ILE A 18 26.04 17.56 14.87
C ILE A 18 26.80 17.03 13.66
N ALA A 19 26.10 16.84 12.55
CA ALA A 19 26.69 16.39 11.29
C ALA A 19 26.28 17.33 10.15
N THR A 20 27.22 17.59 9.24
CA THR A 20 26.93 18.27 7.98
C THR A 20 26.86 17.23 6.86
N THR A 21 25.84 17.32 6.00
CA THR A 21 25.59 16.27 4.99
C THR A 21 24.85 16.82 3.78
N HIS A 22 25.18 16.28 2.61
CA HIS A 22 24.37 16.38 1.38
C HIS A 22 23.65 15.05 1.08
N SER A 23 23.78 14.06 1.96
CA SER A 23 23.14 12.75 1.81
C SER A 23 21.76 12.75 2.44
N GLN A 24 20.74 12.46 1.63
CA GLN A 24 19.35 12.26 2.06
C GLN A 24 19.22 11.22 3.18
N THR A 25 20.10 10.20 3.20
CA THR A 25 20.05 9.12 4.18
C THR A 25 20.27 9.62 5.61
N LEU A 26 21.03 10.69 5.82
CA LEU A 26 21.37 11.23 7.15
C LEU A 26 20.41 12.32 7.64
N VAL A 27 19.40 12.68 6.86
CA VAL A 27 18.35 13.63 7.25
C VAL A 27 17.52 13.05 8.41
N ASN A 28 17.24 13.88 9.41
CA ASN A 28 16.33 13.56 10.48
C ASN A 28 14.89 13.83 10.04
N ARG A 29 14.16 12.79 9.64
CA ARG A 29 12.75 12.95 9.26
C ARG A 29 11.80 12.99 10.45
N ASP A 30 12.24 12.46 11.60
CA ASP A 30 11.43 12.29 12.80
C ASP A 30 11.19 13.64 13.51
N ILE A 31 12.14 14.57 13.40
CA ILE A 31 12.04 15.92 13.95
C ILE A 31 12.60 16.91 12.93
N LEU A 32 11.74 17.44 12.06
CA LEU A 32 12.15 18.29 10.94
C LEU A 32 12.99 19.50 11.37
N GLY A 33 12.63 20.15 12.47
CA GLY A 33 13.35 21.32 13.00
C GLY A 33 14.78 21.05 13.48
N GLN A 34 15.18 19.78 13.64
CA GLN A 34 16.58 19.41 13.94
C GLN A 34 17.46 19.38 12.68
N ASN A 35 16.88 19.49 11.49
CA ASN A 35 17.66 19.70 10.27
C ASN A 35 17.82 21.21 10.06
N VAL A 36 19.07 21.67 10.01
CA VAL A 36 19.38 23.05 9.68
C VAL A 36 19.82 23.11 8.22
N VAL A 37 19.00 23.75 7.39
CA VAL A 37 19.33 24.01 5.99
C VAL A 37 20.26 25.22 5.94
N VAL A 38 21.47 25.00 5.41
CA VAL A 38 22.48 26.04 5.23
C VAL A 38 22.58 26.38 3.75
N GLY A 39 22.26 27.63 3.40
CA GLY A 39 22.24 28.11 2.03
C GLY A 39 22.00 29.61 1.94
N ASN A 40 22.44 30.24 0.84
CA ASN A 40 22.25 31.67 0.59
C ASN A 40 22.71 32.57 1.75
N ARG A 41 23.88 32.26 2.35
CA ARG A 41 24.46 32.95 3.52
C ARG A 41 23.56 32.94 4.77
N THR A 42 22.59 32.04 4.84
CA THR A 42 21.70 31.87 6.00
C THR A 42 21.69 30.41 6.46
N ALA A 43 21.36 30.20 7.73
CA ALA A 43 21.09 28.90 8.31
C ALA A 43 19.72 28.96 8.97
N LYS A 44 18.80 28.09 8.57
CA LYS A 44 17.43 28.05 9.09
C LYS A 44 17.00 26.61 9.35
N PRO A 45 16.29 26.32 10.44
CA PRO A 45 15.64 25.03 10.64
C PRO A 45 14.69 24.73 9.47
N ALA A 46 14.63 23.46 9.04
CA ALA A 46 13.64 23.01 8.06
C ALA A 46 12.24 23.04 8.68
N THR A 47 11.27 23.52 7.92
CA THR A 47 9.86 23.61 8.34
C THR A 47 8.97 22.60 7.64
N SER A 48 9.45 22.03 6.53
CA SER A 48 8.75 21.02 5.74
C SER A 48 9.71 20.02 5.10
N LEU A 49 9.21 18.86 4.67
CA LEU A 49 9.97 17.95 3.81
C LEU A 49 10.31 18.59 2.46
N SER A 50 9.48 19.52 1.97
CA SER A 50 9.75 20.25 0.74
C SER A 50 11.01 21.11 0.86
N ASP A 51 11.24 21.76 2.01
CA ASP A 51 12.46 22.54 2.27
C ASP A 51 13.71 21.65 2.17
N LEU A 52 13.64 20.44 2.73
CA LEU A 52 14.72 19.46 2.71
C LEU A 52 14.97 18.92 1.30
N ARG A 53 13.90 18.63 0.54
CA ARG A 53 13.98 18.20 -0.86
C ARG A 53 14.69 19.25 -1.70
N GLN A 54 14.27 20.50 -1.58
CA GLN A 54 14.90 21.62 -2.27
C GLN A 54 16.37 21.78 -1.89
N ALA A 55 16.70 21.73 -0.59
CA ALA A 55 18.07 21.85 -0.10
C ALA A 55 19.00 20.74 -0.61
N LEU A 56 18.47 19.53 -0.81
CA LEU A 56 19.21 18.37 -1.30
C LEU A 56 19.16 18.22 -2.82
N GLY A 57 18.59 19.19 -3.53
CA GLY A 57 18.48 19.18 -4.99
C GLY A 57 17.53 18.11 -5.54
N VAL A 58 16.59 17.62 -4.71
CA VAL A 58 15.53 16.72 -5.16
C VAL A 58 14.58 17.51 -6.05
N GLN A 59 14.68 17.30 -7.35
CA GLN A 59 13.78 17.88 -8.33
C GLN A 59 12.49 17.08 -8.38
N LEU A 60 11.49 17.55 -7.65
CA LEU A 60 10.10 17.24 -7.98
C LEU A 60 9.72 18.14 -9.15
N SER A 61 9.14 17.61 -10.22
CA SER A 61 8.59 18.46 -11.28
C SER A 61 7.60 19.46 -10.67
N ASP A 62 7.58 20.71 -11.15
CA ASP A 62 6.97 21.88 -10.50
C ASP A 62 5.47 21.77 -10.13
N ALA A 63 4.76 20.73 -10.58
CA ALA A 63 3.35 20.46 -10.25
C ALA A 63 3.12 19.31 -9.25
N LEU A 64 4.15 18.57 -8.83
CA LEU A 64 4.03 17.37 -7.99
C LEU A 64 4.47 17.67 -6.55
N VAL A 65 3.49 17.87 -5.66
CA VAL A 65 3.73 17.74 -4.21
C VAL A 65 3.88 16.25 -3.91
N ALA A 66 5.08 15.82 -3.55
CA ALA A 66 5.31 14.44 -3.15
C ALA A 66 4.79 14.19 -1.74
N ALA A 67 4.00 13.13 -1.58
CA ALA A 67 3.46 12.70 -0.30
C ALA A 67 4.57 12.39 0.72
N GLU A 68 4.23 12.45 1.99
CA GLU A 68 5.12 12.06 3.08
C GLU A 68 5.27 10.53 3.10
N VAL A 69 4.15 9.83 2.87
CA VAL A 69 4.04 8.38 2.79
C VAL A 69 3.37 7.97 1.48
N THR A 70 3.88 6.92 0.84
CA THR A 70 3.23 6.28 -0.33
C THR A 70 2.92 4.84 -0.02
N VAL A 71 1.65 4.48 -0.11
CA VAL A 71 1.17 3.10 -0.05
C VAL A 71 1.28 2.49 -1.44
N ILE A 72 2.19 1.55 -1.62
CA ILE A 72 2.45 0.84 -2.87
C ILE A 72 1.72 -0.48 -2.84
N VAL A 73 0.88 -0.72 -3.84
CA VAL A 73 0.08 -1.94 -4.01
C VAL A 73 0.44 -2.63 -5.32
N GLU A 74 0.11 -3.91 -5.48
CA GLU A 74 0.37 -4.63 -6.72
C GLU A 74 -0.51 -4.16 -7.88
N GLY A 75 -1.83 -4.12 -7.68
CA GLY A 75 -2.82 -3.86 -8.72
C GLY A 75 -3.38 -2.43 -8.73
N PHE A 76 -3.86 -2.01 -9.90
CA PHE A 76 -4.51 -0.71 -10.05
C PHE A 76 -5.84 -0.63 -9.30
N LEU A 77 -6.58 -1.76 -9.25
CA LEU A 77 -7.85 -1.83 -8.53
C LEU A 77 -7.64 -1.66 -7.02
N ASP A 78 -6.59 -2.27 -6.47
CA ASP A 78 -6.24 -2.14 -5.06
C ASP A 78 -5.96 -0.69 -4.69
N ALA A 79 -5.22 0.03 -5.54
CA ALA A 79 -4.87 1.43 -5.32
C ALA A 79 -6.11 2.34 -5.31
N ARG A 80 -7.20 1.88 -5.94
CA ARG A 80 -8.49 2.58 -5.98
C ARG A 80 -9.40 2.20 -4.81
N VAL A 81 -9.40 0.94 -4.39
CA VAL A 81 -10.29 0.43 -3.34
C VAL A 81 -9.75 0.74 -1.95
N LEU A 82 -8.47 0.50 -1.71
CA LEU A 82 -7.83 0.70 -0.40
C LEU A 82 -7.99 2.09 0.22
N PRO A 83 -7.80 3.22 -0.49
CA PRO A 83 -8.00 4.54 0.12
C PRO A 83 -9.43 4.72 0.66
N LYS A 84 -10.42 4.19 -0.04
CA LYS A 84 -11.84 4.28 0.35
C LYS A 84 -12.14 3.35 1.53
N LEU A 85 -11.64 2.12 1.48
CA LEU A 85 -11.82 1.14 2.56
C LEU A 85 -11.17 1.65 3.86
N LEU A 86 -9.93 2.11 3.79
CA LEU A 86 -9.23 2.63 4.96
C LEU A 86 -9.88 3.92 5.50
N ALA A 87 -10.41 4.79 4.63
CA ALA A 87 -11.16 5.98 5.06
C ALA A 87 -12.51 5.65 5.72
N GLN A 88 -13.17 4.55 5.33
CA GLN A 88 -14.37 4.07 6.02
C GLN A 88 -14.04 3.59 7.44
N LEU A 89 -12.90 2.91 7.61
CA LEU A 89 -12.45 2.39 8.91
C LEU A 89 -11.86 3.49 9.81
N ASP A 90 -11.17 4.49 9.24
CA ASP A 90 -10.64 5.64 9.96
C ASP A 90 -10.67 6.90 9.08
N GLN A 91 -11.51 7.87 9.45
CA GLN A 91 -11.71 9.13 8.73
C GLN A 91 -10.43 9.98 8.61
N ARG A 92 -9.44 9.78 9.48
CA ARG A 92 -8.14 10.47 9.37
C ARG A 92 -7.44 10.16 8.06
N VAL A 93 -7.62 8.94 7.53
CA VAL A 93 -7.05 8.53 6.22
C VAL A 93 -7.56 9.43 5.10
N SER A 94 -8.85 9.80 5.11
CA SER A 94 -9.43 10.72 4.12
C SER A 94 -8.79 12.11 4.21
N THR A 95 -8.57 12.59 5.44
CA THR A 95 -7.88 13.87 5.70
C THR A 95 -6.43 13.83 5.22
N TRP A 96 -5.66 12.82 5.61
CA TRP A 96 -4.27 12.66 5.17
C TRP A 96 -4.14 12.54 3.66
N HIS A 97 -5.08 11.87 2.99
CA HIS A 97 -5.07 11.73 1.54
C HIS A 97 -5.37 13.06 0.84
N ARG A 98 -6.42 13.77 1.29
CA ARG A 98 -6.78 15.10 0.77
C ARG A 98 -5.67 16.12 0.96
N ASP A 99 -5.01 16.09 2.12
CA ASP A 99 -3.95 17.03 2.47
C ASP A 99 -2.61 16.66 1.80
N GLY A 100 -2.59 15.60 0.96
CA GLY A 100 -1.41 15.16 0.22
C GLY A 100 -0.35 14.49 1.08
N LYS A 101 -0.66 14.13 2.33
CA LYS A 101 0.28 13.42 3.22
C LYS A 101 0.49 11.97 2.82
N ILE A 102 -0.57 11.33 2.33
CA ILE A 102 -0.53 9.95 1.83
C ILE A 102 -0.95 9.85 0.37
N SER A 103 -0.22 9.06 -0.41
CA SER A 103 -0.63 8.64 -1.75
C SER A 103 -0.79 7.12 -1.83
N PHE A 104 -1.64 6.65 -2.74
CA PHE A 104 -1.80 5.24 -3.07
C PHE A 104 -1.39 5.02 -4.51
N GLU A 105 -0.44 4.11 -4.74
CA GLU A 105 0.14 3.87 -6.07
C GLU A 105 0.20 2.39 -6.40
N SER A 106 -0.17 2.05 -7.63
CA SER A 106 0.02 0.70 -8.15
C SER A 106 1.42 0.53 -8.75
N ALA A 107 2.07 -0.57 -8.39
CA ALA A 107 3.26 -1.06 -9.05
C ALA A 107 2.95 -1.63 -10.46
N GLY A 108 1.70 -2.04 -10.70
CA GLY A 108 1.21 -2.67 -11.92
C GLY A 108 1.52 -4.16 -12.04
N SER A 109 2.41 -4.68 -11.18
CA SER A 109 2.71 -6.11 -10.99
C SER A 109 3.63 -6.26 -9.76
N GLY A 110 3.55 -7.38 -9.03
CA GLY A 110 4.45 -7.69 -7.92
C GLY A 110 5.94 -7.45 -8.21
N ASN A 111 6.39 -7.82 -9.42
CA ASN A 111 7.81 -7.67 -9.82
C ASN A 111 8.28 -6.22 -10.04
N LYS A 112 7.39 -5.24 -9.93
CA LYS A 112 7.68 -3.80 -10.08
C LYS A 112 7.63 -3.04 -8.77
N VAL A 113 7.19 -3.70 -7.69
CA VAL A 113 7.06 -3.09 -6.36
C VAL A 113 8.41 -2.57 -5.90
N GLY A 114 9.49 -3.33 -6.08
CA GLY A 114 10.81 -2.90 -5.64
C GLY A 114 11.32 -1.63 -6.34
N ALA A 115 11.05 -1.48 -7.64
CA ALA A 115 11.39 -0.26 -8.38
C ALA A 115 10.60 0.96 -7.86
N ARG A 116 9.32 0.78 -7.48
CA ARG A 116 8.50 1.83 -6.87
C ARG A 116 8.97 2.23 -5.48
N VAL A 117 9.39 1.25 -4.67
CA VAL A 117 9.99 1.51 -3.35
C VAL A 117 11.24 2.38 -3.49
N LEU A 118 12.14 2.06 -4.43
CA LEU A 118 13.34 2.85 -4.69
C LEU A 118 13.01 4.26 -5.19
N ALA A 119 12.01 4.39 -6.07
CA ALA A 119 11.55 5.68 -6.57
C ALA A 119 10.93 6.57 -5.47
N ALA A 120 10.14 6.01 -4.57
CA ALA A 120 9.60 6.75 -3.41
C ALA A 120 10.73 7.22 -2.48
N ARG A 121 11.72 6.36 -2.23
CA ARG A 121 12.87 6.70 -1.38
C ARG A 121 13.74 7.81 -1.96
N SER A 122 13.95 7.85 -3.28
CA SER A 122 14.81 8.85 -3.94
C SER A 122 14.27 10.28 -3.86
N ILE A 123 12.95 10.43 -3.63
CA ILE A 123 12.29 11.71 -3.40
C ILE A 123 11.94 11.94 -1.92
N MET A 124 12.53 11.17 -1.02
CA MET A 124 12.29 11.24 0.44
C MET A 124 10.81 11.05 0.82
N THR A 125 10.17 10.05 0.23
CA THR A 125 8.83 9.57 0.63
C THR A 125 8.96 8.20 1.32
N GLU A 126 8.22 7.97 2.40
CA GLU A 126 8.22 6.68 3.11
C GLU A 126 7.28 5.68 2.41
N PRO A 127 7.79 4.53 1.93
CA PRO A 127 6.94 3.50 1.33
C PRO A 127 6.29 2.62 2.42
N ILE A 128 5.01 2.29 2.24
CA ILE A 128 4.32 1.15 2.86
C ILE A 128 3.92 0.21 1.72
N ILE A 129 4.16 -1.09 1.84
CA ILE A 129 3.88 -2.05 0.78
C ILE A 129 2.72 -2.94 1.20
N ILE A 130 1.73 -3.07 0.32
CA ILE A 130 0.64 -4.02 0.43
C ILE A 130 0.73 -5.01 -0.73
N LEU A 131 0.90 -6.29 -0.40
CA LEU A 131 1.01 -7.38 -1.37
C LEU A 131 -0.11 -8.39 -1.21
N ASP A 132 -0.37 -9.14 -2.28
CA ASP A 132 -1.11 -10.39 -2.17
C ASP A 132 -0.27 -11.41 -1.38
N SER A 133 -0.88 -12.48 -0.88
CA SER A 133 -0.15 -13.47 -0.07
C SER A 133 0.61 -14.51 -0.92
N ASP A 134 1.01 -14.16 -2.13
CA ASP A 134 1.83 -15.01 -2.99
C ASP A 134 3.34 -14.82 -2.74
N ASP A 135 4.13 -15.75 -3.26
CA ASP A 135 5.59 -15.72 -3.10
C ASP A 135 6.29 -14.82 -4.14
N ALA A 136 5.58 -14.30 -5.15
CA ALA A 136 6.17 -13.50 -6.20
C ALA A 136 6.60 -12.13 -5.67
N GLY A 137 5.69 -11.41 -5.00
CA GLY A 137 5.99 -10.10 -4.43
C GLY A 137 7.07 -10.15 -3.34
N MET A 138 7.08 -11.20 -2.52
CA MET A 138 8.02 -11.32 -1.39
C MET A 138 9.47 -11.51 -1.81
N ARG A 139 9.73 -12.18 -2.93
CA ARG A 139 11.10 -12.41 -3.43
C ARG A 139 11.82 -11.12 -3.80
N ASP A 140 11.10 -10.19 -4.42
CA ASP A 140 11.68 -8.90 -4.81
C ASP A 140 11.90 -7.98 -3.60
N LEU A 141 11.02 -8.07 -2.60
CA LEU A 141 11.23 -7.35 -1.34
C LEU A 141 12.36 -7.91 -0.50
N GLN A 142 12.70 -9.20 -0.63
CA GLN A 142 13.78 -9.79 0.15
C GLN A 142 15.12 -9.08 -0.10
N LYS A 143 15.44 -8.76 -1.36
CA LYS A 143 16.66 -8.00 -1.68
C LYS A 143 16.64 -6.61 -1.04
N LEU A 144 15.51 -5.91 -1.09
CA LEU A 144 15.36 -4.59 -0.48
C LEU A 144 15.45 -4.63 1.05
N ARG A 145 15.05 -5.75 1.66
CA ARG A 145 15.23 -6.01 3.09
C ARG A 145 16.70 -6.31 3.42
N ASP A 146 17.38 -7.09 2.60
CA ASP A 146 18.80 -7.42 2.81
C ASP A 146 19.66 -6.13 2.69
N ASP A 147 19.35 -5.27 1.71
CA ASP A 147 19.94 -3.93 1.57
C ASP A 147 19.41 -2.93 2.61
N ASN A 148 18.44 -3.37 3.40
CA ASN A 148 17.56 -2.64 4.31
C ASN A 148 17.17 -1.21 3.86
N VAL A 149 16.71 -1.15 2.61
CA VAL A 149 15.92 -0.08 2.00
C VAL A 149 14.49 -0.05 2.58
N LEU A 150 14.02 -1.20 3.08
CA LEU A 150 12.66 -1.40 3.55
C LEU A 150 12.64 -2.13 4.90
N GLU A 151 11.86 -1.60 5.85
CA GLU A 151 11.63 -2.22 7.14
C GLU A 151 10.52 -3.29 7.03
N VAL A 152 10.66 -4.40 7.77
CA VAL A 152 9.67 -5.49 7.75
C VAL A 152 8.28 -5.01 8.17
N ASN A 153 8.24 -4.06 9.11
CA ASN A 153 7.00 -3.50 9.62
C ASN A 153 6.22 -2.69 8.58
N ASP A 154 6.90 -2.23 7.52
CA ASP A 154 6.29 -1.48 6.42
C ASP A 154 5.64 -2.39 5.37
N ILE A 155 5.76 -3.72 5.52
CA ILE A 155 5.19 -4.72 4.62
C ILE A 155 3.92 -5.31 5.24
N VAL A 156 2.85 -5.32 4.46
CA VAL A 156 1.58 -5.96 4.80
C VAL A 156 1.17 -6.90 3.68
N GLN A 157 0.96 -8.17 4.01
CA GLN A 157 0.37 -9.13 3.08
C GLN A 157 -1.12 -9.25 3.35
N ILE A 158 -1.93 -9.19 2.30
CA ILE A 158 -3.36 -9.50 2.36
C ILE A 158 -3.49 -11.00 2.49
N LYS A 159 -3.68 -11.49 3.72
CA LYS A 159 -3.81 -12.90 4.01
C LYS A 159 -5.09 -13.19 4.78
N ARG A 160 -6.01 -13.93 4.16
CA ARG A 160 -7.20 -14.42 4.84
C ARG A 160 -6.82 -15.62 5.73
N PRO A 161 -7.21 -15.65 7.02
CA PRO A 161 -6.86 -16.73 7.93
C PRO A 161 -7.22 -18.11 7.37
N GLY A 162 -6.24 -19.02 7.38
CA GLY A 162 -6.40 -20.40 6.92
C GLY A 162 -6.44 -20.59 5.41
N CYS A 163 -6.14 -19.57 4.61
CA CYS A 163 -6.04 -19.68 3.15
C CYS A 163 -4.60 -19.89 2.69
N ALA A 164 -4.44 -20.65 1.60
CA ALA A 164 -3.14 -20.86 0.96
C ALA A 164 -2.62 -19.56 0.33
N HIS A 165 -3.46 -18.97 -0.53
CA HIS A 165 -3.23 -17.68 -1.16
C HIS A 165 -4.45 -16.77 -0.96
N SER A 166 -4.23 -15.47 -0.98
CA SER A 166 -5.26 -14.46 -0.80
C SER A 166 -4.88 -13.21 -1.56
N GLU A 167 -5.89 -12.62 -2.19
CA GLU A 167 -5.82 -11.32 -2.85
C GLU A 167 -6.73 -10.34 -2.11
N LEU A 168 -6.74 -9.07 -2.53
CA LEU A 168 -7.67 -8.08 -1.97
C LEU A 168 -9.14 -8.53 -2.10
N GLU A 169 -9.53 -9.20 -3.19
CA GLU A 169 -10.90 -9.65 -3.38
C GLU A 169 -11.37 -10.66 -2.31
N ASP A 170 -10.45 -11.43 -1.71
CA ASP A 170 -10.77 -12.40 -0.65
C ASP A 170 -11.26 -11.73 0.63
N VAL A 171 -11.04 -10.43 0.82
CA VAL A 171 -11.38 -9.71 2.05
C VAL A 171 -12.83 -9.27 2.11
N PHE A 172 -13.50 -9.17 0.96
CA PHE A 172 -14.85 -8.61 0.86
C PHE A 172 -15.93 -9.66 1.07
N ARG A 173 -17.08 -9.22 1.59
CA ARG A 173 -18.29 -10.05 1.75
C ARG A 173 -18.91 -10.34 0.39
N GLY A 174 -19.34 -11.59 0.16
CA GLY A 174 -19.92 -12.01 -1.11
C GLY A 174 -21.17 -11.20 -1.47
N GLU A 175 -22.00 -10.88 -0.47
CA GLU A 175 -23.23 -10.08 -0.64
C GLU A 175 -23.01 -8.71 -1.27
N VAL A 176 -21.79 -8.16 -1.21
CA VAL A 176 -21.45 -6.84 -1.76
C VAL A 176 -21.25 -6.89 -3.27
N TYR A 177 -20.61 -7.95 -3.78
CA TYR A 177 -20.09 -7.96 -5.14
C TYR A 177 -20.65 -9.07 -6.04
N LEU A 178 -21.24 -10.13 -5.46
CA LEU A 178 -21.60 -11.33 -6.23
C LEU A 178 -22.59 -11.01 -7.36
N ALA A 179 -23.54 -10.10 -7.14
CA ALA A 179 -24.50 -9.70 -8.17
C ALA A 179 -23.82 -9.03 -9.39
N ASP A 180 -22.88 -8.12 -9.15
CA ASP A 180 -22.13 -7.45 -10.21
C ASP A 180 -21.17 -8.41 -10.93
N VAL A 181 -20.59 -9.37 -10.20
CA VAL A 181 -19.77 -10.44 -10.80
C VAL A 181 -20.62 -11.36 -11.68
N GLU A 182 -21.80 -11.80 -11.22
CA GLU A 182 -22.73 -12.61 -12.02
C GLU A 182 -23.13 -11.90 -13.31
N LYS A 183 -23.36 -10.58 -13.24
CA LYS A 183 -23.62 -9.75 -14.42
C LYS A 183 -22.41 -9.70 -15.36
N ALA A 184 -21.21 -9.59 -14.82
CA ALA A 184 -19.97 -9.54 -15.61
C ALA A 184 -19.67 -10.86 -16.33
N ILE A 185 -19.90 -12.00 -15.68
CA ILE A 185 -19.65 -13.32 -16.26
C ILE A 185 -20.79 -13.81 -17.16
N GLY A 186 -21.96 -13.15 -17.11
CA GLY A 186 -23.10 -13.43 -18.00
C GLY A 186 -23.97 -14.61 -17.59
N PHE A 187 -23.77 -15.16 -16.39
CA PHE A 187 -24.62 -16.24 -15.84
C PHE A 187 -24.64 -16.21 -14.30
N SER A 188 -25.68 -16.80 -13.72
CA SER A 188 -25.80 -16.92 -12.27
C SER A 188 -25.02 -18.11 -11.73
N LEU A 189 -24.29 -17.88 -10.65
CA LEU A 189 -23.59 -18.88 -9.89
C LEU A 189 -24.57 -19.64 -8.99
N ASN A 190 -24.42 -20.96 -8.92
CA ASN A 190 -25.17 -21.76 -7.95
C ASN A 190 -24.63 -21.56 -6.51
N SER A 191 -25.36 -22.02 -5.50
CA SER A 191 -25.00 -21.85 -4.08
C SER A 191 -23.60 -22.41 -3.74
N ARG A 192 -23.19 -23.51 -4.39
CA ARG A 192 -21.86 -24.09 -4.19
C ARG A 192 -20.77 -23.20 -4.75
N GLN A 193 -20.95 -22.65 -5.96
CA GLN A 193 -20.01 -21.73 -6.60
C GLN A 193 -19.89 -20.41 -5.82
N LYS A 194 -21.00 -19.87 -5.33
CA LYS A 194 -21.00 -18.68 -4.45
C LYS A 194 -20.22 -18.95 -3.16
N GLY A 195 -20.50 -20.08 -2.50
CA GLY A 195 -19.76 -20.49 -1.30
C GLY A 195 -18.26 -20.72 -1.56
N LEU A 196 -17.90 -21.24 -2.74
CA LEU A 196 -16.50 -21.41 -3.14
C LEU A 196 -15.79 -20.06 -3.30
N LEU A 197 -16.41 -19.09 -3.97
CA LEU A 197 -15.83 -17.76 -4.11
C LEU A 197 -15.69 -17.04 -2.77
N GLU A 198 -16.65 -17.18 -1.87
CA GLU A 198 -16.66 -16.43 -0.62
C GLU A 198 -15.79 -17.07 0.48
N HIS A 199 -15.79 -18.40 0.56
CA HIS A 199 -15.19 -19.15 1.66
C HIS A 199 -14.04 -20.07 1.26
N GLY A 200 -13.83 -20.35 -0.03
CA GLY A 200 -12.81 -21.29 -0.53
C GLY A 200 -11.38 -20.91 -0.14
N ARG A 201 -10.64 -21.87 0.41
CA ARG A 201 -9.32 -21.64 1.06
C ARG A 201 -8.13 -22.17 0.26
N ASP A 202 -8.42 -22.90 -0.81
CA ASP A 202 -7.47 -23.70 -1.59
C ASP A 202 -6.67 -22.88 -2.62
N ALA A 203 -7.22 -21.76 -3.06
CA ALA A 203 -6.68 -20.92 -4.14
C ALA A 203 -7.05 -19.45 -3.87
N ALA A 204 -6.47 -18.49 -4.59
CA ALA A 204 -6.87 -17.08 -4.54
C ALA A 204 -8.26 -16.85 -5.18
N TRP A 205 -8.91 -15.72 -4.89
CA TRP A 205 -10.25 -15.42 -5.45
C TRP A 205 -10.28 -15.51 -6.98
N SER A 206 -9.28 -14.94 -7.66
CA SER A 206 -9.16 -14.95 -9.12
C SER A 206 -9.08 -16.37 -9.70
N GLU A 207 -8.29 -17.24 -9.06
CA GLU A 207 -8.11 -18.64 -9.44
C GLU A 207 -9.39 -19.45 -9.24
N ARG A 208 -10.11 -19.22 -8.13
CA ARG A 208 -11.40 -19.88 -7.86
C ARG A 208 -12.44 -19.49 -8.91
N LEU A 209 -12.51 -18.22 -9.29
CA LEU A 209 -13.41 -17.77 -10.35
C LEU A 209 -13.01 -18.34 -11.71
N GLN A 210 -11.71 -18.36 -12.03
CA GLN A 210 -11.22 -18.92 -13.28
C GLN A 210 -11.65 -20.39 -13.43
N ARG A 211 -11.48 -21.20 -12.38
CA ARG A 211 -11.87 -22.62 -12.37
C ARG A 211 -13.38 -22.79 -12.61
N ILE A 212 -14.20 -21.94 -11.98
CA ILE A 212 -15.66 -21.93 -12.20
C ILE A 212 -16.01 -21.63 -13.67
N LEU A 213 -15.33 -20.66 -14.28
CA LEU A 213 -15.56 -20.28 -15.67
C LEU A 213 -15.12 -21.37 -16.65
N GLU A 214 -13.98 -22.02 -16.38
CA GLU A 214 -13.48 -23.15 -17.16
C GLU A 214 -14.45 -24.34 -17.10
N GLU A 215 -14.93 -24.70 -15.92
CA GLU A 215 -15.94 -25.77 -15.73
C GLU A 215 -17.28 -25.44 -16.41
N ALA A 216 -17.62 -24.16 -16.51
CA ALA A 216 -18.81 -23.68 -17.22
C ALA A 216 -18.62 -23.60 -18.75
N GLY A 217 -17.43 -23.90 -19.28
CA GLY A 217 -17.13 -23.83 -20.71
C GLY A 217 -17.05 -22.39 -21.25
N HIS A 218 -16.71 -21.42 -20.40
CA HIS A 218 -16.60 -20.02 -20.80
C HIS A 218 -15.43 -19.85 -21.81
N PRO A 219 -15.60 -19.13 -22.93
CA PRO A 219 -14.61 -19.08 -24.01
C PRO A 219 -13.33 -18.30 -23.68
N GLU A 220 -13.40 -17.27 -22.83
CA GLU A 220 -12.23 -16.46 -22.42
C GLU A 220 -12.10 -16.33 -20.88
N PRO A 221 -11.88 -17.42 -20.11
CA PRO A 221 -11.95 -17.41 -18.64
C PRO A 221 -11.06 -16.34 -18.00
N SER A 222 -9.76 -16.29 -18.33
CA SER A 222 -8.82 -15.36 -17.71
C SER A 222 -9.13 -13.89 -18.00
N LYS A 223 -9.67 -13.57 -19.19
CA LYS A 223 -10.09 -12.21 -19.54
C LYS A 223 -11.33 -11.80 -18.75
N THR A 224 -12.30 -12.72 -18.64
CA THR A 224 -13.51 -12.51 -17.85
C THR A 224 -13.20 -12.36 -16.36
N VAL A 225 -12.22 -13.08 -15.81
CA VAL A 225 -11.76 -12.86 -14.42
C VAL A 225 -11.27 -11.43 -14.22
N ARG A 226 -10.46 -10.88 -15.14
CA ARG A 226 -10.00 -9.48 -15.05
C ARG A 226 -11.17 -8.49 -15.08
N GLN A 227 -12.16 -8.75 -15.93
CA GLN A 227 -13.38 -7.95 -15.99
C GLN A 227 -14.18 -8.06 -14.68
N ALA A 228 -14.34 -9.28 -14.14
CA ALA A 228 -15.04 -9.52 -12.88
C ALA A 228 -14.35 -8.83 -11.69
N LYS A 229 -13.01 -8.81 -11.63
CA LYS A 229 -12.26 -8.03 -10.63
C LYS A 229 -12.60 -6.55 -10.70
N TYR A 230 -12.70 -5.98 -11.91
CA TYR A 230 -13.12 -4.58 -12.08
C TYR A 230 -14.53 -4.34 -11.53
N TYR A 231 -15.51 -5.19 -11.88
CA TYR A 231 -16.88 -5.06 -11.37
C TYR A 231 -16.98 -5.25 -9.85
N LEU A 232 -16.20 -6.17 -9.29
CA LEU A 232 -16.10 -6.35 -7.85
C LEU A 232 -15.56 -5.08 -7.18
N ALA A 233 -14.48 -4.49 -7.71
CA ALA A 233 -13.93 -3.25 -7.20
C ALA A 233 -14.94 -2.10 -7.26
N GLU A 234 -15.70 -1.97 -8.37
CA GLU A 234 -16.77 -0.97 -8.48
C GLU A 234 -17.87 -1.18 -7.44
N ALA A 235 -18.33 -2.42 -7.28
CA ALA A 235 -19.39 -2.77 -6.34
C ALA A 235 -18.97 -2.45 -4.89
N VAL A 236 -17.73 -2.79 -4.53
CA VAL A 236 -17.15 -2.45 -3.22
C VAL A 236 -17.05 -0.94 -3.03
N VAL A 237 -16.53 -0.20 -4.02
CA VAL A 237 -16.42 1.26 -3.95
C VAL A 237 -17.78 1.94 -3.79
N ALA A 238 -18.79 1.47 -4.53
CA ALA A 238 -20.16 1.96 -4.42
C ALA A 238 -20.77 1.64 -3.05
N ALA A 239 -20.58 0.43 -2.55
CA ALA A 239 -21.06 0.01 -1.24
C ALA A 239 -20.45 0.83 -0.10
N ILE A 240 -19.14 1.10 -0.14
CA ILE A 240 -18.45 2.02 0.79
C ILE A 240 -19.07 3.42 0.72
N GLY A 241 -19.36 3.93 -0.48
CA GLY A 241 -20.01 5.23 -0.67
C GLY A 241 -21.43 5.32 -0.09
N HIS A 242 -22.07 4.17 0.14
CA HIS A 242 -23.36 4.05 0.82
C HIS A 242 -23.24 3.61 2.28
N ASP A 243 -22.05 3.72 2.86
CA ASP A 243 -21.74 3.36 4.25
C ASP A 243 -22.10 1.91 4.61
N LYS A 244 -22.01 1.00 3.62
CA LYS A 244 -22.20 -0.43 3.86
C LYS A 244 -20.91 -1.05 4.35
N ASP A 245 -21.03 -1.97 5.30
CA ASP A 245 -19.91 -2.79 5.75
C ASP A 245 -19.54 -3.81 4.66
N VAL A 246 -18.36 -3.62 4.07
CA VAL A 246 -17.87 -4.46 2.97
C VAL A 246 -16.90 -5.55 3.42
N LEU A 247 -16.38 -5.45 4.64
CA LEU A 247 -15.24 -6.22 5.10
C LEU A 247 -15.69 -7.47 5.88
N LYS A 248 -15.06 -8.61 5.63
CA LYS A 248 -15.22 -9.79 6.49
C LYS A 248 -14.67 -9.46 7.89
N GLU A 249 -15.48 -9.63 8.93
CA GLU A 249 -15.14 -9.25 10.32
C GLU A 249 -13.78 -9.79 10.78
N ALA A 250 -13.47 -11.04 10.43
CA ALA A 250 -12.20 -11.70 10.76
C ALA A 250 -10.95 -10.96 10.23
N LEU A 251 -11.11 -10.03 9.27
CA LEU A 251 -10.01 -9.27 8.68
C LEU A 251 -9.91 -7.84 9.20
N ALA A 252 -10.82 -7.38 10.07
CA ALA A 252 -10.69 -6.07 10.71
C ALA A 252 -9.30 -5.85 11.37
N PRO A 253 -8.68 -6.83 12.05
CA PRO A 253 -7.34 -6.65 12.63
C PRO A 253 -6.24 -6.36 11.59
N LEU A 254 -6.34 -6.91 10.38
CA LEU A 254 -5.37 -6.67 9.30
C LEU A 254 -5.38 -5.21 8.87
N PHE A 255 -6.57 -4.64 8.69
CA PHE A 255 -6.73 -3.23 8.31
C PHE A 255 -6.48 -2.28 9.49
N GLY A 256 -6.76 -2.70 10.72
CA GLY A 256 -6.33 -1.98 11.92
C GLY A 256 -4.81 -1.86 12.02
N ARG A 257 -4.07 -2.92 11.68
CA ARG A 257 -2.60 -2.87 11.57
C ARG A 257 -2.14 -1.88 10.50
N LEU A 258 -2.78 -1.86 9.33
CA LEU A 258 -2.45 -0.91 8.26
C LEU A 258 -2.61 0.55 8.71
N ILE A 259 -3.71 0.86 9.38
CA ILE A 259 -3.97 2.19 9.94
C ILE A 259 -2.92 2.53 11.00
N GLY A 260 -2.56 1.59 11.87
CA GLY A 260 -1.52 1.78 12.88
C GLY A 260 -0.15 2.12 12.27
N ILE A 261 0.23 1.48 11.16
CA ILE A 261 1.49 1.78 10.45
C ILE A 261 1.44 3.20 9.85
N LEU A 262 0.31 3.59 9.25
CA LEU A 262 0.13 4.94 8.72
C LEU A 262 0.25 6.00 9.82
N ASP A 263 -0.41 5.77 10.97
CA ASP A 263 -0.38 6.68 12.11
C ASP A 263 1.05 6.87 12.63
N GLN A 264 1.81 5.78 12.79
CA GLN A 264 3.21 5.84 13.22
C GLN A 264 4.11 6.65 12.26
N LYS A 265 3.85 6.57 10.95
CA LYS A 265 4.65 7.31 9.95
C LYS A 265 4.25 8.77 9.80
N LEU A 266 3.04 9.17 10.21
CA LEU A 266 2.48 10.51 10.02
C LEU A 266 2.36 11.31 11.32
N ALA A 267 2.60 10.70 12.48
CA ALA A 267 2.59 11.34 13.80
C ALA A 267 3.83 12.23 14.08
N HIS A 268 4.71 12.39 13.09
CA HIS A 268 6.00 13.10 13.16
C HIS A 268 6.11 14.12 12.02
#